data_AF-A0A3R6D8R3-F1
#
_entry.id   AF-A0A3R6D8R3-F1
#
_cell.length_a   1.000
_cell.length_b   1.000
_cell.length_c   1.000
_cell.angle_alpha   90.00
_cell.angle_beta   90.00
_cell.angle_gamma   90.00
#
_symmetry.space_group_name_H-M   'P 1'
#
loop_
_entity.id
_entity.type
_entity.pdbx_description
1 polymer ?
#
loop_
_entity_poly.entity_id
_entity_poly.type
_entity_poly.pdbx_seq_one_letter_code
_entity_poly.pdbx_strand_id
1 'polypeptide(L)'
;MKTFFSWLGVTYYLSTEAINTMLAALSELCADGSSLVFDYPDENFFDASEKRVQNTIMMAKAGGEPMQSAFSYSEIEKLLEKHGFLIYELLTPDDIQRDIIDKAGADMKAFEHVNYCLAVRKN
;
A
#
# COMPACT_ATOMS: atom_id res chain seq x y z
N MET A 1 22.33 -8.70 -4.41
CA MET A 1 21.43 -9.82 -4.74
C MET A 1 20.04 -9.24 -4.94
N LYS A 2 19.26 -9.74 -5.92
CA LYS A 2 17.86 -9.31 -6.06
C LYS A 2 17.06 -9.85 -4.88
N THR A 3 16.28 -8.99 -4.25
CA THR A 3 15.52 -9.31 -3.04
C THR A 3 14.04 -9.04 -3.26
N PHE A 4 13.19 -9.82 -2.60
CA PHE A 4 11.75 -9.57 -2.51
C PHE A 4 11.41 -9.08 -1.11
N PHE A 5 10.80 -7.91 -1.01
CA PHE A 5 10.32 -7.32 0.24
C PHE A 5 8.79 -7.36 0.27
N SER A 6 8.25 -7.79 1.40
CA SER A 6 6.81 -7.76 1.69
C SER A 6 6.55 -6.81 2.84
N TRP A 7 5.78 -5.76 2.58
CA TRP A 7 5.44 -4.71 3.53
C TRP A 7 3.93 -4.50 3.58
N LEU A 8 3.24 -5.56 3.96
CA LEU A 8 1.77 -5.62 4.01
C LEU A 8 1.26 -5.27 5.41
N GLY A 9 0.14 -4.56 5.51
CA GLY A 9 -0.46 -4.30 6.82
C GLY A 9 0.08 -3.07 7.54
N VAL A 10 0.93 -2.24 6.93
CA VAL A 10 1.77 -1.28 7.68
C VAL A 10 1.67 0.16 7.22
N THR A 11 1.62 0.44 5.92
CA THR A 11 1.82 1.80 5.39
C THR A 11 0.87 2.83 6.01
N TYR A 12 -0.42 2.49 6.13
CA TYR A 12 -1.46 3.33 6.71
C TYR A 12 -1.17 3.79 8.14
N TYR A 13 -0.35 3.07 8.92
CA TYR A 13 -0.01 3.43 10.29
C TYR A 13 1.18 4.37 10.41
N LEU A 14 1.87 4.61 9.30
CA LEU A 14 3.10 5.39 9.27
C LEU A 14 2.85 6.79 8.75
N SER A 15 3.59 7.75 9.29
CA SER A 15 3.66 9.08 8.70
C SER A 15 4.38 9.03 7.34
N THR A 16 4.13 10.03 6.51
CA THR A 16 4.80 10.17 5.21
C THR A 16 6.33 10.21 5.35
N GLU A 17 6.85 10.79 6.43
CA GLU A 17 8.29 10.82 6.74
C GLU A 17 8.82 9.41 7.03
N ALA A 18 8.13 8.62 7.85
CA ALA A 18 8.52 7.25 8.15
C ALA A 18 8.50 6.37 6.89
N ILE A 19 7.52 6.55 6.01
CA ILE A 19 7.46 5.86 4.72
C ILE A 19 8.64 6.27 3.83
N ASN A 20 8.96 7.57 3.78
CA ASN A 20 10.15 8.05 3.05
C ASN A 20 11.44 7.41 3.57
N THR A 21 11.62 7.32 4.88
CA THR A 21 12.79 6.69 5.50
C THR A 21 12.87 5.20 5.16
N MET A 22 11.74 4.48 5.22
CA MET A 22 11.69 3.07 4.86
C MET A 22 12.07 2.82 3.40
N LEU A 23 11.50 3.59 2.47
CA LEU A 23 11.81 3.47 1.04
C LEU A 23 13.28 3.80 0.74
N ALA A 24 13.84 4.82 1.38
CA ALA A 24 15.26 5.14 1.26
C ALA A 24 16.15 3.98 1.73
N ALA A 25 15.87 3.42 2.91
CA ALA A 25 16.62 2.30 3.46
C ALA A 25 16.53 1.05 2.55
N LEU A 26 15.35 0.74 2.02
CA LEU A 26 15.18 -0.35 1.06
C LEU A 26 15.98 -0.11 -0.23
N SER A 27 15.99 1.12 -0.73
CA SER A 27 16.72 1.50 -1.93
C SER A 27 18.23 1.31 -1.77
N GLU A 28 18.78 1.59 -0.58
CA GLU A 28 20.19 1.38 -0.24
C GLU A 28 20.56 -0.10 -0.04
N LEU A 29 19.62 -0.91 0.46
CA LEU A 29 19.85 -2.32 0.78
C LEU A 29 19.74 -3.27 -0.42
N CYS A 30 18.98 -2.90 -1.44
CA CYS A 30 18.59 -3.81 -2.51
C CYS A 30 19.31 -3.54 -3.84
N ALA A 31 19.55 -4.60 -4.61
CA ALA A 31 20.08 -4.47 -5.96
C ALA A 31 18.96 -4.13 -6.96
N ASP A 32 19.33 -3.60 -8.12
CA ASP A 32 18.36 -3.32 -9.20
C ASP A 32 17.57 -4.57 -9.61
N GLY A 33 16.29 -4.37 -9.93
CA GLY A 33 15.33 -5.43 -10.17
C GLY A 33 14.87 -6.17 -8.91
N SER A 34 15.18 -5.70 -7.70
CA SER A 34 14.51 -6.13 -6.48
C SER A 34 13.05 -5.67 -6.47
N SER A 35 12.18 -6.40 -5.78
CA SER A 35 10.74 -6.14 -5.74
C SER A 35 10.28 -5.77 -4.34
N LEU A 36 9.35 -4.83 -4.25
CA LEU A 36 8.67 -4.43 -3.03
C LEU A 36 7.16 -4.56 -3.27
N VAL A 37 6.50 -5.39 -2.46
CA VAL A 37 5.04 -5.49 -2.42
C VAL A 37 4.55 -4.84 -1.14
N PHE A 38 3.56 -3.97 -1.27
CA PHE A 38 2.90 -3.31 -0.15
C PHE A 38 1.46 -2.99 -0.51
N ASP A 39 0.65 -2.76 0.51
CA ASP A 39 -0.68 -2.21 0.36
C ASP A 39 -0.76 -0.82 1.00
N TYR A 40 -1.59 0.05 0.46
CA TYR A 40 -1.74 1.43 0.92
C TYR A 40 -3.17 1.93 0.70
N PRO A 41 -3.64 2.89 1.51
CA PRO A 41 -4.98 3.41 1.32
C PRO A 41 -4.99 4.58 0.32
N ASP A 42 -6.03 4.66 -0.49
CA ASP A 42 -6.26 5.76 -1.44
C ASP A 42 -6.64 7.06 -0.75
N GLU A 43 -6.60 8.16 -1.49
CA GLU A 43 -6.84 9.52 -0.99
C GLU A 43 -8.22 9.74 -0.33
N ASN A 44 -9.19 8.87 -0.56
CA ASN A 44 -10.54 8.97 -0.01
C ASN A 44 -10.72 8.15 1.27
N PHE A 45 -9.72 7.36 1.70
CA PHE A 45 -9.82 6.43 2.82
C PHE A 45 -10.28 7.08 4.14
N PHE A 46 -9.76 8.26 4.48
CA PHE A 46 -10.12 8.95 5.72
C PHE A 46 -11.50 9.65 5.67
N ASP A 47 -12.01 9.90 4.46
CA ASP A 47 -13.31 10.51 4.21
C ASP A 47 -14.38 9.47 3.81
N ALA A 48 -14.05 8.17 3.92
CA ALA A 48 -14.90 7.07 3.50
C ALA A 48 -16.27 7.07 4.21
N SER A 49 -17.31 6.74 3.45
CA SER A 49 -18.69 6.63 3.93
C SER A 49 -19.03 5.22 4.44
N GLU A 50 -18.18 4.26 4.08
CA GLU A 50 -18.32 2.84 4.31
C GLU A 50 -18.07 2.53 5.79
N LYS A 51 -19.08 1.95 6.43
CA LYS A 51 -19.00 1.58 7.86
C LYS A 51 -17.80 0.67 8.17
N ARG A 52 -17.41 -0.20 7.23
CA ARG A 52 -16.25 -1.09 7.41
C ARG A 52 -14.96 -0.28 7.58
N VAL A 53 -14.73 0.71 6.73
CA VAL A 53 -13.56 1.60 6.77
C VAL A 53 -13.59 2.46 8.04
N GLN A 54 -14.73 3.11 8.32
CA GLN A 54 -14.90 3.94 9.52
C GLN A 54 -14.63 3.17 10.81
N ASN A 55 -15.17 1.95 10.92
CA ASN A 55 -14.95 1.07 12.07
C ASN A 55 -13.47 0.69 12.20
N THR A 56 -12.80 0.33 11.10
CA THR A 56 -11.38 0.00 11.12
C THR A 56 -10.52 1.17 11.62
N ILE A 57 -10.75 2.38 11.11
CA ILE A 57 -10.02 3.59 11.55
C ILE A 57 -10.28 3.86 13.04
N MET A 58 -11.55 3.79 13.48
CA MET A 58 -11.92 4.03 14.88
C MET A 58 -11.29 3.01 15.82
N MET A 59 -11.32 1.72 15.45
CA MET A 59 -10.77 0.63 16.27
C MET A 59 -9.24 0.71 16.35
N ALA A 60 -8.56 1.01 15.23
CA ALA A 60 -7.12 1.23 15.20
C ALA A 60 -6.71 2.36 16.14
N LYS A 61 -7.43 3.50 16.07
CA LYS A 61 -7.22 4.63 16.99
C LYS A 61 -7.48 4.26 18.44
N ALA A 62 -8.55 3.52 18.73
CA ALA A 62 -8.87 3.05 20.08
C ALA A 62 -7.82 2.07 20.63
N GLY A 63 -7.18 1.30 19.74
CA GLY A 63 -6.06 0.41 20.05
C GLY A 63 -4.71 1.11 20.24
N GLY A 64 -4.64 2.43 20.07
CA GLY A 64 -3.39 3.20 20.17
C GLY A 64 -2.56 3.22 18.88
N GLU A 65 -3.11 2.73 17.77
CA GLU A 65 -2.47 2.66 16.46
C GLU A 65 -3.24 3.52 15.46
N PRO A 66 -3.29 4.86 15.62
CA PRO A 66 -4.01 5.70 14.69
C PRO A 66 -3.39 5.57 13.29
N MET A 67 -4.24 5.38 12.28
CA MET A 67 -3.82 5.45 10.88
C MET A 67 -3.51 6.90 10.50
N GLN A 68 -2.44 7.13 9.74
CA GLN A 68 -1.80 8.43 9.54
C GLN A 68 -1.64 8.83 8.07
N SER A 69 -1.64 7.89 7.14
CA SER A 69 -1.34 8.18 5.73
C SER A 69 -2.30 7.51 4.77
N ALA A 70 -2.49 8.20 3.65
CA ALA A 70 -3.24 7.81 2.46
C ALA A 70 -2.64 8.56 1.27
N PHE A 71 -2.74 7.99 0.08
CA PHE A 71 -2.08 8.53 -1.10
C PHE A 71 -2.96 8.39 -2.33
N SER A 72 -2.99 9.44 -3.16
CA SER A 72 -3.40 9.30 -4.55
C SER A 72 -2.38 8.47 -5.34
N TYR A 73 -2.81 7.93 -6.48
CA TYR A 73 -1.91 7.27 -7.43
C TYR A 73 -0.69 8.16 -7.75
N SER A 74 -0.92 9.45 -7.99
CA SER A 74 0.14 10.38 -8.37
C SER A 74 1.15 10.65 -7.24
N GLU A 75 0.71 10.58 -5.98
CA GLU A 75 1.58 10.77 -4.82
C GLU A 75 2.43 9.54 -4.56
N ILE A 76 1.84 8.34 -4.61
CA ILE A 76 2.59 7.11 -4.40
C ILE A 76 3.59 6.86 -5.54
N GLU A 77 3.21 7.18 -6.79
CA GLU A 77 4.10 7.08 -7.96
C GLU A 77 5.34 7.98 -7.78
N LYS A 78 5.13 9.27 -7.45
CA LYS A 78 6.24 10.22 -7.20
C LYS A 78 7.09 9.80 -6.01
N LEU A 79 6.47 9.29 -4.95
CA LEU A 79 7.17 8.83 -3.76
C LEU A 79 8.08 7.64 -4.06
N LEU A 80 7.58 6.66 -4.82
CA LEU A 80 8.38 5.51 -5.27
C LEU A 80 9.50 5.94 -6.23
N GLU A 81 9.19 6.80 -7.20
CA GLU A 81 10.16 7.28 -8.19
C GLU A 81 11.33 8.01 -7.50
N LYS A 82 11.03 8.85 -6.50
CA LYS A 82 12.03 9.54 -5.68
C LYS A 82 13.04 8.58 -5.05
N HIS A 83 12.61 7.37 -4.69
CA HIS A 83 13.46 6.34 -4.06
C HIS A 83 13.96 5.29 -5.05
N GLY A 84 13.81 5.53 -6.36
CA GLY A 84 14.32 4.66 -7.41
C GLY A 84 13.50 3.38 -7.62
N PHE A 85 12.22 3.40 -7.22
CA PHE A 85 11.26 2.33 -7.51
C PHE A 85 10.28 2.76 -8.60
N LEU A 86 9.85 1.80 -9.41
CA LEU A 86 8.81 1.97 -10.42
C LEU A 86 7.63 1.05 -10.11
N ILE A 87 6.41 1.53 -10.29
CA ILE A 87 5.21 0.69 -10.17
C ILE A 87 5.20 -0.28 -11.35
N TYR A 88 5.16 -1.58 -11.05
CA TYR A 88 5.04 -2.64 -12.05
C TYR A 88 3.61 -3.13 -12.18
N GLU A 89 2.91 -3.25 -11.04
CA GLU A 89 1.50 -3.61 -10.99
C GLU A 89 0.84 -2.88 -9.81
N LEU A 90 -0.37 -2.39 -10.03
CA LEU A 90 -1.21 -1.76 -9.02
C LEU A 90 -2.63 -2.26 -9.18
N LEU A 91 -3.19 -2.81 -8.12
CA LEU A 91 -4.56 -3.33 -8.10
C LEU A 91 -5.40 -2.45 -7.17
N THR A 92 -6.46 -1.88 -7.72
CA THR A 92 -7.49 -1.20 -6.94
C THR A 92 -8.40 -2.21 -6.23
N PRO A 93 -9.24 -1.80 -5.26
CA PRO A 93 -10.22 -2.71 -4.65
C PRO A 93 -11.08 -3.46 -5.68
N ASP A 94 -11.46 -2.80 -6.78
CA ASP A 94 -12.24 -3.42 -7.86
C ASP A 94 -11.43 -4.48 -8.62
N ASP A 95 -10.13 -4.23 -8.86
CA ASP A 95 -9.23 -5.20 -9.47
C ASP A 95 -8.98 -6.39 -8.54
N ILE A 96 -8.75 -6.14 -7.25
CA ILE A 96 -8.58 -7.19 -6.23
C ILE A 96 -9.83 -8.07 -6.16
N GLN A 97 -11.02 -7.45 -6.15
CA GLN A 97 -12.28 -8.19 -6.12
C GLN A 97 -12.40 -9.10 -7.36
N ARG A 98 -12.24 -8.51 -8.55
CA ARG A 98 -12.46 -9.20 -9.82
C ARG A 98 -11.41 -10.29 -10.10
N ASP A 99 -10.14 -9.95 -9.95
CA ASP A 99 -9.04 -10.77 -10.48
C ASP A 99 -8.51 -11.78 -9.46
N ILE A 100 -8.75 -11.55 -8.15
CA ILE A 100 -8.28 -12.42 -7.07
C ILE A 100 -9.46 -13.11 -6.38
N ILE A 101 -10.37 -12.35 -5.78
CA ILE A 101 -11.40 -12.90 -4.88
C ILE A 101 -12.48 -13.66 -5.66
N ASP A 102 -13.09 -13.03 -6.65
CA ASP A 102 -14.14 -13.63 -7.49
C ASP A 102 -13.58 -14.84 -8.26
N LYS A 103 -12.35 -14.71 -8.76
CA LYS A 103 -11.64 -15.79 -9.45
C LYS A 103 -11.35 -17.00 -8.54
N ALA A 104 -11.10 -16.76 -7.25
CA ALA A 104 -10.95 -17.82 -6.26
C ALA A 104 -12.29 -18.45 -5.83
N GLY A 105 -13.43 -17.84 -6.20
CA GLY A 105 -14.76 -18.27 -5.76
C GLY A 105 -14.98 -18.09 -4.26
N ALA A 106 -14.25 -17.17 -3.63
CA ALA A 106 -14.32 -16.92 -2.20
C ALA A 106 -15.48 -15.97 -1.86
N ASP A 107 -16.20 -16.25 -0.76
CA ASP A 107 -17.21 -15.35 -0.20
C ASP A 107 -16.54 -14.25 0.63
N MET A 108 -15.80 -13.38 -0.05
CA MET A 108 -15.06 -12.26 0.54
C MET A 108 -15.27 -10.98 -0.27
N LYS A 109 -14.99 -9.84 0.36
CA LYS A 109 -14.97 -8.53 -0.31
C LYS A 109 -13.63 -7.84 -0.12
N ALA A 110 -13.03 -7.41 -1.23
CA ALA A 110 -11.84 -6.55 -1.24
C ALA A 110 -12.10 -5.35 -0.33
N PHE A 111 -11.10 -4.95 0.47
CA PHE A 111 -11.26 -3.86 1.42
C PHE A 111 -11.37 -2.52 0.68
N GLU A 112 -12.35 -1.69 1.01
CA GLU A 112 -12.56 -0.43 0.30
C GLU A 112 -11.37 0.51 0.52
N HIS A 113 -11.02 1.25 -0.52
CA HIS A 113 -9.93 2.23 -0.51
C HIS A 113 -8.53 1.67 -0.22
N VAL A 114 -8.29 0.35 -0.25
CA VAL A 114 -6.94 -0.22 -0.07
C VAL A 114 -6.46 -0.82 -1.38
N ASN A 115 -5.37 -0.27 -1.90
CA ASN A 115 -4.73 -0.69 -3.14
C ASN A 115 -3.54 -1.62 -2.84
N TYR A 116 -3.26 -2.57 -3.73
CA TYR A 116 -2.04 -3.36 -3.71
C TYR A 116 -1.06 -2.84 -4.76
N CYS A 117 0.21 -2.69 -4.39
CA CYS A 117 1.25 -2.20 -5.28
C CYS A 117 2.45 -3.14 -5.25
N LEU A 118 2.87 -3.59 -6.44
CA LEU A 118 4.15 -4.20 -6.70
C LEU A 118 5.05 -3.16 -7.37
N ALA A 119 6.09 -2.74 -6.65
CA ALA A 119 7.12 -1.84 -7.15
C ALA A 119 8.44 -2.59 -7.39
N VAL A 120 9.22 -2.15 -8.37
CA VAL A 120 10.50 -2.76 -8.75
C VAL A 120 11.60 -1.71 -8.73
N ARG A 121 12.75 -2.06 -8.15
CA ARG A 121 13.94 -1.20 -8.10
C ARG A 121 14.45 -0.97 -9.53
N LYS A 122 14.47 0.29 -9.95
CA LYS A 122 14.96 0.75 -11.26
C LYS A 122 16.45 0.45 -11.42
N ASN A 123 16.82 -0.09 -12.59
CA ASN A 123 18.21 -0.27 -13.04
C ASN A 123 18.89 1.05 -13.38
#